data_AF-A0A2V7S119-F1
#
_entry.id   AF-A0A2V7S119-F1
#
_cell.length_a   1.000
_cell.length_b   1.000
_cell.length_c   1.000
_cell.angle_alpha   90.00
_cell.angle_beta   90.00
_cell.angle_gamma   90.00
#
_symmetry.space_group_name_H-M   'P 1'
#
loop_
_entity.id
_entity.type
_entity.pdbx_description
1 polymer ?
#
loop_
_entity_poly.entity_id
_entity_poly.type
_entity_poly.pdbx_seq_one_letter_code
_entity_poly.pdbx_strand_id
1 'polypeptide(L)'
;NWPFTLTGRFRRAFGEVRKAYRVADSKWVDFERRGVTTTLPDYVTAYAATHPQEDFAETFRVYVARRGRLRELFAEFGRKRKGVPVFEKFLVLHDYIRSLRGWR
;
A
#
# COMPACT_ATOMS: atom_id res chain seq x y z
N ASN A 1 16.31 2.87 5.61
CA ASN A 1 16.57 2.11 4.36
C ASN A 1 16.19 0.66 4.57
N TRP A 2 15.07 0.22 3.99
CA TRP A 2 14.55 -1.13 4.21
C TRP A 2 15.03 -2.04 3.06
N PRO A 3 15.76 -3.13 3.29
CA PRO A 3 16.23 -4.02 2.22
C PRO A 3 15.11 -4.51 1.29
N PHE A 4 13.88 -4.60 1.79
CA PHE A 4 12.71 -4.99 1.00
C PHE A 4 12.43 -4.07 -0.20
N THR A 5 12.65 -2.75 -0.07
CA THR A 5 12.38 -1.80 -1.16
C THR A 5 13.37 -1.94 -2.33
N LEU A 6 14.48 -2.65 -2.11
CA LEU A 6 15.47 -2.94 -3.14
C LEU A 6 15.13 -4.20 -3.95
N THR A 7 14.17 -5.00 -3.50
CA THR A 7 13.79 -6.24 -4.19
C THR A 7 13.07 -5.96 -5.51
N GLY A 8 13.27 -6.81 -6.51
CA GLY A 8 12.55 -6.71 -7.78
C GLY A 8 11.03 -6.85 -7.61
N ARG A 9 10.59 -7.60 -6.60
CA ARG A 9 9.16 -7.76 -6.27
C ARG A 9 8.54 -6.45 -5.79
N PHE A 10 9.22 -5.72 -4.90
CA PHE A 10 8.77 -4.40 -4.46
C PHE A 10 8.71 -3.42 -5.64
N ARG A 11 9.80 -3.33 -6.43
CA ARG A 11 9.90 -2.38 -7.54
C ARG A 11 8.83 -2.60 -8.61
N ARG A 12 8.46 -3.86 -8.87
CA ARG A 12 7.36 -4.18 -9.80
C ARG A 12 6.00 -3.72 -9.28
N ALA A 13 5.72 -3.88 -7.99
CA ALA A 13 4.40 -3.56 -7.43
C ALA A 13 4.23 -2.09 -7.03
N PHE A 14 5.28 -1.44 -6.52
CA PHE A 14 5.20 -0.08 -5.95
C PHE A 14 6.05 0.94 -6.71
N GLY A 15 6.94 0.50 -7.61
CA GLY A 15 7.87 1.36 -8.34
C GLY A 15 9.25 1.50 -7.69
N GLU A 16 10.17 2.12 -8.41
CA GLU A 16 11.54 2.35 -7.95
C GLU A 16 11.64 3.51 -6.95
N VAL A 17 12.22 3.25 -5.79
CA VAL A 17 12.57 4.29 -4.81
C VAL A 17 13.87 4.96 -5.25
N ARG A 18 13.77 5.94 -6.16
CA ARG A 18 14.94 6.67 -6.71
C ARG A 18 15.44 7.82 -5.83
N LYS A 19 14.62 8.30 -4.90
CA LYS A 19 14.95 9.39 -3.98
C LYS A 19 14.77 8.90 -2.54
N ALA A 20 15.72 9.20 -1.67
CA ALA A 20 15.50 9.04 -0.23
C ALA A 20 14.32 9.93 0.16
N TYR A 21 13.28 9.33 0.73
CA TYR A 21 12.15 10.04 1.29
C TYR A 21 12.64 11.11 2.26
N ARG A 22 12.50 12.38 1.87
CA ARG A 22 12.64 13.52 2.79
C ARG A 22 11.25 13.75 3.36
N VAL A 23 11.06 13.38 4.62
CA VAL A 23 9.92 13.82 5.43
C VAL A 23 9.96 15.34 5.42
N ALA A 24 9.18 15.97 4.55
CA ALA A 24 8.76 17.35 4.75
C ALA A 24 7.47 17.24 5.57
N ASP A 25 7.56 17.71 6.81
CA ASP A 25 6.53 17.71 7.83
C ASP A 25 6.12 16.34 8.38
N SER A 26 6.65 16.04 9.57
CA SER A 26 6.03 15.16 10.55
C SER A 26 4.69 15.74 11.00
N LYS A 27 3.68 15.72 10.13
CA LYS A 27 2.28 15.85 10.54
C LYS A 27 1.85 14.50 11.07
N TRP A 28 1.42 14.48 12.33
CA TRP A 28 0.64 13.37 12.86
C TRP A 28 -0.55 13.16 11.93
N VAL A 29 -0.51 12.09 11.12
CA VAL A 29 -1.62 11.73 10.26
C VAL A 29 -2.65 11.10 11.18
N ASP A 30 -3.75 11.80 11.43
CA ASP A 30 -4.92 11.18 12.04
C ASP A 30 -5.27 9.93 11.21
N PHE A 31 -5.23 8.77 11.89
CA PHE A 31 -5.66 7.50 11.30
C PHE A 31 -7.16 7.47 10.98
N GLU A 32 -7.86 8.60 11.17
CA GLU A 32 -9.23 8.80 10.73
C GLU A 32 -9.40 8.29 9.30
N ARG A 33 -10.28 7.29 9.20
CA ARG A 33 -11.07 6.75 8.09
C ARG A 33 -10.90 7.38 6.68
N ARG A 34 -9.70 7.67 6.22
CA ARG A 34 -9.43 7.98 4.82
C ARG A 34 -9.70 6.69 4.06
N GLY A 35 -10.91 6.65 3.49
CA GLY A 35 -11.39 5.56 2.68
C GLY A 35 -10.58 5.44 1.40
N VAL A 36 -10.79 4.34 0.71
CA VAL A 36 -10.15 4.10 -0.57
C VAL A 36 -10.54 5.22 -1.54
N THR A 37 -9.59 5.86 -2.23
CA THR A 37 -9.94 6.92 -3.20
C THR A 37 -10.71 6.35 -4.39
N THR A 38 -11.54 7.14 -5.08
CA THR A 38 -12.25 6.71 -6.30
C THR A 38 -11.55 7.17 -7.58
N THR A 39 -10.68 8.18 -7.51
CA THR A 39 -10.15 8.89 -8.69
C THR A 39 -8.86 8.31 -9.26
N LEU A 40 -8.17 7.46 -8.49
CA LEU A 40 -6.89 6.88 -8.86
C LEU A 40 -7.01 5.35 -8.89
N PRO A 41 -7.21 4.72 -10.06
CA PRO A 41 -7.48 3.29 -10.16
C PRO A 41 -6.39 2.40 -9.55
N ASP A 42 -5.13 2.85 -9.61
CA ASP A 42 -3.98 2.03 -9.23
C ASP A 42 -3.48 2.26 -7.81
N TYR A 43 -4.09 3.19 -7.05
CA TYR A 43 -3.63 3.58 -5.71
C TYR A 43 -4.74 3.49 -4.68
N VAL A 44 -4.42 3.07 -3.46
CA VAL A 44 -5.42 2.98 -2.38
C VAL A 44 -5.93 4.34 -1.93
N THR A 45 -5.09 5.37 -1.94
CA THR A 45 -5.44 6.75 -1.58
C THR A 45 -4.76 7.74 -2.53
N ALA A 46 -5.13 9.02 -2.47
CA ALA A 46 -4.42 10.06 -3.21
C ALA A 46 -2.98 10.24 -2.72
N TYR A 47 -2.74 10.03 -1.43
CA TYR A 47 -1.42 10.16 -0.82
C TYR A 47 -0.47 9.06 -1.31
N ALA A 48 -0.98 7.84 -1.51
CA ALA A 48 -0.21 6.73 -2.09
C ALA A 48 0.40 7.06 -3.47
N ALA A 49 -0.24 7.91 -4.28
CA ALA A 49 0.26 8.27 -5.61
C ALA A 49 1.46 9.23 -5.58
N THR A 50 1.84 9.75 -4.41
CA THR A 50 2.91 10.76 -4.30
C THR A 50 4.31 10.17 -4.36
N HIS A 51 4.50 8.94 -3.90
CA HIS A 51 5.81 8.29 -3.84
C HIS A 51 5.67 6.77 -3.63
N PRO A 52 6.56 5.92 -4.21
CA PRO A 52 6.53 4.46 -4.00
C PRO A 52 6.53 4.01 -2.53
N GLN A 53 7.23 4.74 -1.66
CA GLN A 53 7.23 4.41 -0.22
C GLN A 53 5.91 4.80 0.46
N GLU A 54 5.24 5.85 -0.02
CA GLU A 54 3.93 6.26 0.49
C GLU A 54 2.83 5.33 -0.03
N ASP A 55 2.97 4.83 -1.26
CA ASP A 55 2.11 3.79 -1.79
C ASP A 55 2.19 2.51 -0.95
N PHE A 56 3.40 2.10 -0.58
CA PHE A 56 3.62 1.00 0.33
C PHE A 56 3.02 1.28 1.73
N ALA A 57 3.31 2.45 2.31
CA ALA A 57 2.84 2.81 3.65
C ALA A 57 1.31 2.87 3.73
N GLU A 58 0.66 3.52 2.76
CA GLU A 58 -0.80 3.62 2.69
C GLU A 58 -1.44 2.26 2.41
N THR A 59 -0.86 1.45 1.53
CA THR A 59 -1.35 0.08 1.28
C THR A 59 -1.23 -0.77 2.56
N PHE A 60 -0.11 -0.67 3.28
CA PHE A 60 0.08 -1.34 4.57
C PHE A 60 -0.94 -0.87 5.62
N ARG A 61 -1.15 0.43 5.73
CA ARG A 61 -2.14 1.03 6.64
C ARG A 61 -3.54 0.47 6.37
N VAL A 62 -3.98 0.47 5.10
CA VAL A 62 -5.29 -0.05 4.70
C VAL A 62 -5.39 -1.54 4.99
N TYR A 63 -4.36 -2.33 4.68
CA TYR A 63 -4.31 -3.76 4.96
C TYR A 63 -4.47 -4.06 6.45
N VAL A 64 -3.68 -3.40 7.31
CA VAL A 64 -3.71 -3.63 8.76
C VAL A 64 -5.05 -3.19 9.35
N ALA A 65 -5.55 -2.00 8.98
CA ALA A 65 -6.83 -1.49 9.47
C ALA A 65 -8.05 -2.33 9.04
N ARG A 66 -7.93 -3.11 7.97
CA ARG A 66 -9.01 -3.93 7.39
C ARG A 66 -8.69 -5.42 7.36
N ARG A 67 -7.68 -5.89 8.10
CA ARG A 67 -7.17 -7.26 8.02
C ARG A 67 -8.22 -8.35 8.30
N GLY A 68 -9.15 -8.10 9.22
CA GLY A 68 -10.28 -9.00 9.51
C GLY A 68 -11.49 -8.83 8.57
N ARG A 69 -11.40 -7.91 7.61
CA ARG A 69 -12.50 -7.42 6.76
C ARG A 69 -12.06 -7.27 5.29
N LEU A 70 -11.12 -8.10 4.86
CA LEU A 70 -10.53 -8.02 3.52
C LEU A 70 -11.57 -8.27 2.42
N ARG A 71 -12.57 -9.12 2.68
CA ARG A 71 -13.67 -9.34 1.74
C ARG A 71 -14.44 -8.05 1.45
N GLU A 72 -14.78 -7.29 2.48
CA GLU A 72 -15.46 -5.99 2.31
C GLU A 72 -14.56 -4.95 1.66
N LEU A 73 -13.25 -4.98 1.96
CA LEU A 73 -12.28 -4.11 1.31
C LEU A 73 -12.17 -4.39 -0.19
N PHE A 74 -12.10 -5.67 -0.59
CA PHE A 74 -12.06 -6.04 -2.01
C PHE A 74 -13.39 -5.76 -2.72
N ALA A 75 -14.52 -5.90 -2.03
CA ALA A 75 -15.81 -5.43 -2.55
C ALA A 75 -15.83 -3.90 -2.73
N GLU A 76 -15.23 -3.14 -1.80
CA GLU A 76 -15.02 -1.70 -1.95
C GLU A 76 -14.13 -1.35 -3.14
N PHE A 77 -13.05 -2.11 -3.39
CA PHE A 77 -12.21 -1.95 -4.58
C PHE A 77 -12.98 -2.15 -5.87
N GLY A 78 -13.82 -3.20 -5.96
CA GLY A 78 -14.68 -3.42 -7.11
C GLY A 78 -15.66 -2.26 -7.34
N ARG A 79 -16.37 -1.84 -6.29
CA ARG A 79 -17.30 -0.69 -6.36
C ARG A 79 -16.58 0.61 -6.77
N LYS A 80 -15.33 0.79 -6.36
CA LYS A 80 -14.51 1.97 -6.68
C LYS A 80 -13.66 1.81 -7.94
N ARG A 81 -13.89 0.74 -8.73
CA ARG A 81 -13.21 0.46 -10.00
C ARG A 81 -11.69 0.51 -9.89
N LYS A 82 -11.13 -0.11 -8.84
CA LYS A 82 -9.68 -0.26 -8.69
C LYS A 82 -9.13 -1.22 -9.71
N GLY A 83 -7.95 -0.88 -10.22
CA GLY A 83 -7.21 -1.70 -11.17
C GLY A 83 -6.53 -2.89 -10.50
N VAL A 84 -6.13 -3.84 -11.33
CA VAL A 84 -5.30 -5.00 -10.97
C VAL A 84 -4.06 -4.61 -10.13
N PRO A 85 -3.36 -3.49 -10.40
CA PRO A 85 -2.18 -3.11 -9.60
C PRO A 85 -2.44 -2.98 -8.10
N VAL A 86 -3.64 -2.55 -7.68
CA VAL A 86 -3.98 -2.50 -6.25
C VAL A 86 -3.99 -3.91 -5.64
N PHE A 87 -4.52 -4.90 -6.36
CA PHE A 87 -4.54 -6.28 -5.86
C PHE A 87 -3.14 -6.89 -5.81
N GLU A 88 -2.29 -6.62 -6.80
CA GLU A 88 -0.89 -7.06 -6.83
C GLU A 88 -0.11 -6.51 -5.62
N LYS A 89 -0.30 -5.23 -5.30
CA LYS A 89 0.29 -4.61 -4.10
C LYS A 89 -0.12 -5.33 -2.82
N PHE A 90 -1.39 -5.73 -2.70
CA PHE A 90 -1.88 -6.51 -1.55
C PHE A 90 -1.26 -7.91 -1.47
N LEU A 91 -1.03 -8.58 -2.61
CA LEU A 91 -0.34 -9.88 -2.64
C LEU A 91 1.12 -9.75 -2.21
N VAL A 92 1.84 -8.75 -2.73
CA VAL A 92 3.21 -8.46 -2.32
C VAL A 92 3.28 -8.15 -0.83
N LEU A 93 2.34 -7.37 -0.33
CA LEU A 93 2.26 -7.03 1.09
C LEU A 93 1.95 -8.24 1.97
N HIS A 94 1.02 -9.10 1.54
CA HIS A 94 0.67 -10.30 2.29
C HIS A 94 1.88 -11.23 2.46
N ASP A 95 2.60 -11.49 1.37
CA ASP A 95 3.79 -12.33 1.39
C ASP A 95 4.91 -11.71 2.21
N TYR A 96 5.07 -10.38 2.13
CA TYR A 96 6.00 -9.65 2.97
C TYR A 96 5.69 -9.88 4.46
N ILE A 97 4.45 -9.72 4.89
CA ILE A 97 4.02 -9.94 6.28
C ILE A 97 4.18 -11.40 6.71
N ARG A 98 3.93 -12.37 5.82
CA ARG A 98 4.18 -13.79 6.10
C ARG A 98 5.66 -14.05 6.34
N SER A 99 6.53 -13.48 5.53
CA SER A 99 7.98 -13.62 5.67
C SER A 99 8.50 -13.08 7.01
N LEU A 100 7.96 -11.94 7.48
CA LEU A 100 8.26 -11.38 8.80
C LEU A 100 7.85 -12.28 9.98
N ARG A 101 6.88 -13.17 9.77
CA ARG A 101 6.39 -14.12 10.78
C ARG A 101 7.14 -15.45 10.77
N GLY A 102 8.15 -15.60 9.92
CA GLY A 102 8.88 -16.87 9.75
C GLY A 102 8.05 -17.97 9.07
N TRP A 103 6.90 -17.64 8.49
CA TRP A 103 6.09 -18.58 7.71
C TRP A 103 6.70 -18.69 6.32
N ARG A 104 7.52 -19.74 6.11
CA ARG A 104 8.14 -20.04 4.83
C ARG A 104 7.20 -20.86 3.96
#